data_AF-A0A1X0RHA8-F1
#
_entry.id   AF-A0A1X0RHA8-F1
#
_cell.length_a   1.000
_cell.length_b   1.000
_cell.length_c   1.000
_cell.angle_alpha   90.00
_cell.angle_beta   90.00
_cell.angle_gamma   90.00
#
_symmetry.space_group_name_H-M   'P 1'
#
loop_
_entity.id
_entity.type
_entity.pdbx_description
1 polymer ?
#
loop_
_entity_poly.entity_id
_entity_poly.type
_entity_poly.pdbx_seq_one_letter_code
_entity_poly.pdbx_strand_id
1 'polypeptide(L)'
;SLFTNYRIESANNNEINLFFRVSDLLYISKVAQQATNIMINLRLRDGQPYLNWKMTLQDRNGSSMESVQELGVSLISPDRMVYIKEPRTLGIPHTYILLPNVSTLKPVAERLKSLSKYLTLSANMNG
;
A
#
# COMPACT_ATOMS: atom_id res chain seq x y z
N SER A 1 -15.46 3.14 4.34
CA SER A 1 -14.91 3.79 3.12
C SER A 1 -13.68 4.59 3.53
N LEU A 2 -12.59 4.53 2.76
CA LEU A 2 -11.35 5.27 3.09
C LEU A 2 -11.42 6.75 2.67
N PHE A 3 -12.19 7.08 1.64
CA PHE A 3 -12.26 8.43 1.07
C PHE A 3 -13.67 9.02 1.19
N THR A 4 -13.75 10.32 1.52
CA THR A 4 -15.00 11.11 1.48
C THR A 4 -15.35 11.52 0.04
N ASN A 5 -14.33 11.86 -0.75
CA ASN A 5 -14.48 12.24 -2.15
C ASN A 5 -13.45 11.45 -2.97
N TYR A 6 -13.90 10.86 -4.08
CA TYR A 6 -13.08 10.05 -4.96
C TYR A 6 -13.53 10.21 -6.40
N ARG A 7 -12.58 10.51 -7.29
CA ARG A 7 -12.82 10.64 -8.73
C ARG A 7 -11.57 10.15 -9.46
N ILE A 8 -11.76 9.19 -10.37
CA ILE A 8 -10.74 8.74 -11.32
C ILE A 8 -11.38 8.75 -12.71
N GLU A 9 -10.65 9.30 -13.69
CA GLU A 9 -11.03 9.32 -15.09
C GLU A 9 -9.84 8.87 -15.92
N SER A 10 -10.04 7.85 -16.76
CA SER A 10 -9.00 7.29 -17.62
C SER A 10 -9.65 6.62 -18.82
N ALA A 11 -9.03 6.76 -19.99
CA ALA A 11 -9.47 6.09 -21.22
C ALA A 11 -9.36 4.56 -21.14
N ASN A 12 -8.63 4.03 -20.14
CA ASN A 12 -8.49 2.60 -19.88
C ASN A 12 -9.43 2.18 -18.74
N ASN A 13 -10.74 2.06 -19.01
CA ASN A 13 -11.74 1.62 -18.04
C ASN A 13 -11.71 2.36 -16.69
N ASN A 14 -11.36 3.66 -16.68
CA ASN A 14 -11.17 4.44 -15.46
C ASN A 14 -10.13 3.85 -14.47
N GLU A 15 -9.18 3.08 -14.98
CA GLU A 15 -8.03 2.59 -14.22
C GLU A 15 -6.77 3.36 -14.59
N ILE A 16 -5.99 3.72 -13.55
CA ILE A 16 -4.67 4.33 -13.69
C ILE A 16 -3.70 3.50 -12.88
N ASN A 17 -2.81 2.79 -13.58
CA ASN A 17 -1.83 1.92 -12.97
C ASN A 17 -0.51 2.67 -12.77
N LEU A 18 0.01 2.66 -11.55
CA LEU A 18 1.15 3.46 -11.12
C LEU A 18 2.24 2.58 -10.50
N PHE A 19 3.48 2.88 -10.84
CA PHE A 19 4.66 2.37 -10.13
C PHE A 19 5.30 3.50 -9.31
N PHE A 20 5.70 3.21 -8.08
CA PHE A 20 6.37 4.15 -7.20
C PHE A 20 7.22 3.41 -6.16
N ARG A 21 8.14 4.14 -5.52
CA ARG A 21 8.96 3.58 -4.45
C ARG A 21 8.17 3.55 -3.15
N VAL A 22 8.12 2.37 -2.52
CA VAL A 22 7.40 2.16 -1.25
C VAL A 22 8.01 3.00 -0.11
N SER A 23 9.33 3.23 -0.12
CA SER A 23 10.02 4.10 0.84
C SER A 23 9.47 5.52 0.86
N ASP A 24 9.17 6.05 -0.33
CA ASP A 24 8.76 7.43 -0.52
C ASP A 24 7.30 7.60 -0.07
N LEU A 25 6.45 6.61 -0.40
CA LEU A 25 5.09 6.53 0.14
C LEU A 25 5.09 6.38 1.67
N LEU A 26 6.01 5.59 2.24
CA LEU A 26 6.12 5.40 3.68
C LEU A 26 6.52 6.70 4.39
N TYR A 27 7.43 7.47 3.80
CA TYR A 27 7.81 8.78 4.34
C TYR A 27 6.62 9.74 4.35
N ILE A 28 5.91 9.87 3.23
CA ILE A 28 4.76 10.76 3.09
C ILE A 28 3.63 10.33 4.02
N SER A 29 3.36 9.03 4.13
CA SER A 29 2.28 8.52 4.98
C SER A 29 2.52 8.76 6.48
N LYS A 30 3.78 8.78 6.95
CA LYS A 30 4.11 9.18 8.33
C LYS A 30 3.74 10.63 8.62
N VAL A 31 3.91 11.54 7.65
CA VAL A 31 3.47 12.93 7.77
C VAL A 31 1.94 13.00 7.72
N ALA A 32 1.33 12.26 6.80
CA ALA A 32 -0.11 12.22 6.59
C ALA A 32 -0.89 11.70 7.82
N GLN A 33 -0.28 10.85 8.66
CA GLN A 33 -0.88 10.38 9.92
C GLN A 33 -1.25 11.51 10.89
N GLN A 34 -0.57 12.66 10.79
CA GLN A 34 -0.84 13.83 11.64
C GLN A 34 -1.78 14.84 10.97
N ALA A 35 -2.19 14.58 9.72
CA ALA A 35 -3.05 15.46 8.96
C ALA A 35 -4.52 15.26 9.30
N THR A 36 -5.24 16.37 9.42
CA THR A 36 -6.70 16.38 9.62
C THR A 36 -7.44 16.25 8.28
N ASN A 37 -6.81 16.71 7.20
CA ASN A 37 -7.33 16.57 5.83
C ASN A 37 -6.19 16.20 4.88
N ILE A 38 -6.48 15.31 3.93
CA ILE A 38 -5.53 14.89 2.89
C ILE A 38 -6.26 14.91 1.55
N MET A 39 -5.68 15.60 0.57
CA MET A 39 -6.11 15.59 -0.83
C MET A 39 -4.96 15.11 -1.71
N ILE A 40 -5.19 14.00 -2.42
CA ILE A 40 -4.22 13.40 -3.32
C ILE A 40 -4.64 13.67 -4.76
N ASN A 41 -3.73 14.21 -5.58
CA ASN A 41 -4.00 14.52 -6.98
C ASN A 41 -2.88 13.97 -7.86
N LEU A 42 -3.22 13.30 -8.97
CA LEU A 42 -2.25 12.97 -10.01
C LEU A 42 -1.96 14.23 -10.85
N ARG A 43 -0.68 14.57 -10.99
CA ARG A 43 -0.20 15.75 -11.74
C ARG A 43 0.97 15.37 -12.65
N LEU A 44 1.28 16.26 -13.59
CA LEU A 44 2.39 16.15 -14.52
C LEU A 44 3.23 17.43 -14.44
N ARG A 45 4.54 17.30 -14.24
CA ARG A 45 5.51 18.42 -14.30
C ARG A 45 6.66 17.98 -15.18
N ASP A 46 6.98 18.76 -16.22
CA ASP A 46 8.09 18.50 -17.15
C ASP A 46 8.11 17.07 -17.71
N GLY A 47 6.92 16.54 -18.03
CA GLY A 47 6.75 15.18 -18.55
C GLY A 47 6.85 14.06 -17.50
N GLN A 48 7.07 14.38 -16.23
CA GLN A 48 7.16 13.44 -15.12
C GLN A 48 5.86 13.44 -14.30
N PRO A 49 5.13 12.31 -14.21
CA PRO A 49 3.93 12.23 -13.41
C PRO A 49 4.27 12.06 -11.92
N TYR A 50 3.45 12.65 -11.06
CA TYR A 50 3.61 12.55 -9.62
C TYR A 50 2.26 12.65 -8.91
N LEU A 51 2.14 12.00 -7.75
CA LEU A 51 1.02 12.18 -6.84
C LEU A 51 1.34 13.34 -5.90
N ASN A 52 0.53 14.39 -5.96
CA ASN A 52 0.62 15.56 -5.12
C ASN A 52 -0.29 15.38 -3.90
N TRP A 53 0.30 15.27 -2.72
CA TRP A 53 -0.37 15.16 -1.43
C TRP A 53 -0.44 16.53 -0.77
N LYS A 54 -1.62 17.14 -0.79
CA LYS A 54 -1.91 18.36 -0.03
C LYS A 54 -2.54 17.97 1.29
N MET A 55 -1.98 18.45 2.39
CA MET A 55 -2.34 18.03 3.73
C MET A 55 -2.54 19.25 4.62
N THR A 56 -3.63 19.27 5.37
CA THR A 56 -3.82 20.24 6.44
C THR A 56 -3.38 19.59 7.75
N LEU A 57 -2.35 20.14 8.37
CA LEU A 57 -1.85 19.77 9.68
C LEU A 57 -2.40 20.74 10.73
N GLN A 58 -2.55 20.31 11.97
CA GLN A 58 -2.94 21.18 13.08
C GLN A 58 -1.80 21.23 14.10
N ASP A 59 -1.40 22.44 14.49
CA ASP A 59 -0.42 22.62 15.55
C ASP A 59 -1.05 22.44 16.95
N ARG A 60 -0.21 22.42 17.99
CA ARG A 60 -0.67 22.29 19.39
C ARG A 60 -1.51 23.46 19.88
N ASN A 61 -1.43 24.60 19.21
CA ASN A 61 -2.18 25.82 19.53
C ASN A 61 -3.49 25.92 18.74
N GLY A 62 -3.82 24.89 17.94
CA GLY A 62 -5.03 24.81 17.12
C GLY A 62 -4.92 25.50 15.75
N SER A 63 -3.78 26.08 15.40
CA SER A 63 -3.55 26.73 14.11
C SER A 63 -3.34 25.68 13.01
N SER A 64 -3.92 25.92 11.84
CA SER A 64 -3.77 25.04 10.68
C SER A 64 -2.55 25.42 9.84
N MET A 65 -1.76 24.43 9.43
CA MET A 65 -0.64 24.57 8.52
C MET A 65 -0.82 23.65 7.31
N GLU A 66 -0.61 24.19 6.11
CA GLU A 66 -0.61 23.39 4.89
C GLU A 66 0.76 22.74 4.66
N SER A 67 0.75 21.46 4.32
CA SER A 67 1.92 20.67 3.95
C SER A 67 1.69 20.04 2.59
N VAL A 68 2.68 20.17 1.71
CA VAL A 68 2.63 19.60 0.36
C VAL A 68 3.79 18.62 0.20
N GLN A 69 3.47 17.41 -0.22
CA GLN A 69 4.44 16.36 -0.51
C GLN A 69 4.21 15.80 -1.91
N GLU A 70 5.29 15.49 -2.62
CA GLU A 70 5.22 14.98 -3.99
C GLU A 70 5.81 13.56 -4.04
N LEU A 71 5.01 12.60 -4.49
CA LEU A 71 5.45 11.23 -4.74
C LEU A 71 5.62 11.05 -6.25
N GLY A 72 6.87 10.94 -6.71
CA GLY A 72 7.14 10.61 -8.11
C GLY A 72 6.55 9.24 -8.46
N VAL A 73 5.85 9.15 -9.60
CA VAL A 73 5.26 7.90 -10.08
C VAL A 73 5.65 7.65 -11.54
N SER A 74 5.47 6.42 -11.99
CA SER A 74 5.54 6.07 -13.41
C SER A 74 4.22 5.42 -13.82
N LEU A 75 3.68 5.84 -14.97
CA LEU A 75 2.46 5.25 -15.52
C LEU A 75 2.78 3.89 -16.12
N ILE A 76 1.95 2.89 -15.80
CA ILE A 76 2.05 1.55 -16.38
C ILE A 76 0.99 1.43 -17.47
N SER A 77 1.42 1.07 -18.69
CA SER A 77 0.49 0.87 -19.79
C SER A 77 -0.41 -0.36 -19.57
N PRO A 78 -1.64 -0.37 -20.12
CA PRO A 78 -2.54 -1.51 -20.00
C PRO A 78 -1.92 -2.83 -20.47
N ASP A 79 -1.14 -2.79 -21.57
CA ASP A 79 -0.46 -3.97 -22.13
C ASP A 79 0.55 -4.58 -21.14
N ARG A 80 1.25 -3.74 -20.37
CA ARG A 80 2.19 -4.21 -19.34
C ARG A 80 1.47 -4.77 -18.11
N MET A 81 0.32 -4.20 -17.77
CA MET A 81 -0.49 -4.69 -16.65
C MET A 81 -1.03 -6.11 -16.86
N VAL A 82 -1.06 -6.62 -18.09
CA VAL A 82 -1.42 -8.02 -18.37
C VAL A 82 -0.52 -9.00 -17.62
N TYR A 83 0.75 -8.63 -17.39
CA TYR A 83 1.75 -9.45 -16.70
C TYR A 83 1.84 -9.18 -15.20
N ILE A 84 1.24 -8.08 -14.72
CA ILE A 84 1.24 -7.65 -13.32
C ILE A 84 -0.18 -7.77 -12.80
N LYS A 85 -0.67 -9.01 -12.70
CA LYS A 85 -2.01 -9.31 -12.20
C LYS A 85 -1.91 -10.03 -10.87
N GLU A 86 -2.96 -9.87 -10.07
CA GLU A 86 -3.13 -10.70 -8.88
C GLU A 86 -3.04 -12.17 -9.26
N PRO A 87 -2.24 -12.98 -8.54
CA PRO A 87 -2.19 -14.41 -8.78
C PRO A 87 -3.59 -14.98 -8.61
N ARG A 88 -4.10 -15.68 -9.64
CA ARG A 88 -5.34 -16.42 -9.50
C ARG A 88 -5.15 -17.44 -8.38
N THR A 89 -6.09 -17.49 -7.45
CA THR A 89 -6.07 -18.45 -6.34
C THR A 89 -5.89 -19.85 -6.89
N LEU A 90 -4.83 -20.52 -6.44
CA LEU A 90 -4.46 -21.86 -6.90
C LEU A 90 -5.39 -22.88 -6.24
N GLY A 91 -6.51 -23.19 -6.89
CA GLY A 91 -7.38 -24.32 -6.54
C GLY A 91 -8.04 -24.25 -5.17
N ILE A 92 -8.68 -25.36 -4.78
CA ILE A 92 -9.25 -25.56 -3.46
C ILE A 92 -8.11 -26.06 -2.55
N PRO A 93 -7.78 -25.37 -1.45
CA PRO A 93 -6.74 -25.83 -0.55
C PRO A 93 -7.21 -27.04 0.24
N HIS A 94 -6.27 -27.91 0.60
CA HIS A 94 -6.56 -29.12 1.38
C HIS A 94 -7.05 -28.82 2.81
N THR A 95 -6.72 -27.65 3.36
CA THR A 95 -7.11 -27.22 4.71
C THR A 95 -7.18 -25.69 4.76
N TYR A 96 -8.20 -25.16 5.44
CA TYR A 96 -8.33 -23.76 5.79
C TYR A 96 -8.22 -23.62 7.31
N ILE A 97 -7.26 -22.85 7.81
CA ILE A 97 -7.06 -22.61 9.24
C ILE A 97 -6.94 -21.11 9.51
N LEU A 98 -7.47 -20.68 10.64
CA LEU A 98 -7.25 -19.32 11.13
C LEU A 98 -5.82 -19.23 11.66
N LEU A 99 -5.03 -18.33 11.10
CA LEU A 99 -3.70 -18.06 11.64
C LEU A 99 -3.83 -17.46 13.04
N PRO A 100 -3.00 -17.90 14.01
CA PRO A 100 -2.85 -17.17 15.26
C PRO A 100 -2.28 -15.78 14.97
N ASN A 101 -2.35 -14.88 15.96
CA ASN A 101 -1.88 -13.51 15.79
C ASN A 101 -0.44 -13.48 15.24
N VAL A 102 -0.22 -12.78 14.14
CA VAL A 102 1.10 -12.73 13.48
C VAL A 102 2.21 -12.22 14.42
N SER A 103 1.84 -11.39 15.40
CA SER A 103 2.74 -10.88 16.44
C SER A 103 3.29 -12.00 17.33
N THR A 104 2.54 -13.08 17.55
CA THR A 104 3.00 -14.26 18.32
C THR A 104 3.81 -15.22 17.45
N LEU A 105 3.51 -15.31 16.15
CA LEU A 105 4.25 -16.15 15.20
C LEU A 105 5.65 -15.61 14.89
N LYS A 106 5.81 -14.28 14.80
CA LYS A 106 7.08 -13.65 14.39
C LYS A 106 8.28 -14.06 15.27
N PRO A 107 8.23 -13.98 16.61
CA PRO A 107 9.36 -14.41 17.46
C PRO A 107 9.74 -15.88 17.26
N VAL A 108 8.75 -16.76 17.07
CA VAL A 108 8.97 -18.19 16.82
C VAL A 108 9.68 -18.40 15.48
N ALA A 109 9.21 -17.73 14.43
CA ALA A 109 9.82 -17.80 13.10
C ALA A 109 11.27 -17.30 13.10
N GLU A 110 11.58 -16.18 13.78
CA GLU A 110 12.95 -15.65 13.88
C GLU A 110 13.88 -16.60 14.66
N ARG A 111 13.37 -17.27 15.71
CA ARG A 111 14.15 -18.29 16.43
C ARG A 111 14.41 -19.53 15.56
N LEU A 112 13.44 -19.97 14.76
CA LEU A 112 13.61 -21.13 13.89
C LEU A 112 14.55 -20.84 12.71
N LYS A 113 14.53 -19.61 12.21
CA LYS A 113 15.42 -19.13 11.14
C LYS A 113 16.91 -19.23 11.50
N SER A 114 17.28 -19.09 12.78
CA SER A 114 18.68 -19.25 13.20
C SER A 114 19.13 -20.72 13.21
N LEU A 115 18.20 -21.67 13.26
CA LEU A 115 18.47 -23.10 13.34
C LEU A 115 18.48 -23.77 11.96
N SER A 116 17.70 -23.27 11.00
CA SER A 116 17.56 -23.87 9.68
C SER A 116 17.19 -22.83 8.62
N LYS A 117 17.65 -23.07 7.39
CA LYS A 117 17.24 -22.32 6.19
C LYS A 117 15.80 -22.61 5.78
N TYR A 118 15.27 -23.77 6.14
CA TYR A 118 13.95 -24.24 5.73
C TYR A 118 13.01 -24.38 6.93
N LEU A 119 11.78 -23.90 6.75
CA LEU A 119 10.68 -23.99 7.73
C LEU A 119 9.53 -24.80 7.11
N THR A 120 9.05 -25.81 7.84
CA THR A 120 7.86 -26.58 7.45
C THR A 120 6.64 -26.05 8.20
N LEU A 121 5.57 -25.76 7.46
CA LEU A 121 4.27 -25.37 8.01
C LEU A 121 3.29 -26.54 7.84
N SER A 122 2.59 -26.91 8.92
CA SER A 122 1.58 -27.96 8.92
C SER A 122 0.34 -27.49 9.66
N ALA A 123 -0.83 -27.88 9.18
CA ALA A 123 -2.13 -27.58 9.79
C ALA A 123 -3.00 -28.85 9.85
N ASN A 124 -4.02 -28.84 10.71
CA ASN A 124 -4.99 -29.91 10.85
C ASN A 124 -6.43 -29.32 10.78
N MET A 125 -7.45 -30.18 10.78
CA MET A 125 -8.88 -29.80 10.74
C MET A 125 -9.52 -29.62 12.14
N ASN A 126 -8.73 -29.71 13.21
CA ASN A 126 -9.16 -29.64 14.61
C ASN A 126 -8.81 -28.30 15.30
N GLY A 127 -8.29 -27.32 14.53
CA GLY A 127 -7.80 -26.04 15.05
C GLY A 127 -6.48 -26.16 15.79
#